data_AF-A0A8D8LLL6-F1
#
_entry.id   AF-A0A8D8LLL6-F1
#
_cell.length_a   1.000
_cell.length_b   1.000
_cell.length_c   1.000
_cell.angle_alpha   90.00
_cell.angle_beta   90.00
_cell.angle_gamma   90.00
#
_symmetry.space_group_name_H-M   'P 1'
#
loop_
_entity.id
_entity.type
_entity.pdbx_description
1 polymer ?
#
loop_
_entity_poly.entity_id
_entity_poly.type
_entity_poly.pdbx_seq_one_letter_code
_entity_poly.pdbx_strand_id
1 'polypeptide(L)'
;MSRTVYTMSRTVYSEFCLLSFCYAVVLFASIFSPGLCIVETNLELPCNVTSTESVHISFTTQIVKNEFIVTFRGYYKAAARSRYIAAALNGSDSVLRWEILPRRNPAAEHPSDFDVVLLEEVQTDDGASSAREDSLNLLLEHPLIRRVTPQ
;
A
#
# COMPACT_ATOMS: atom_id res chain seq x y z
N MET A 1 13.23 11.26 44.08
CA MET A 1 13.51 12.10 42.90
C MET A 1 14.97 11.89 42.51
N SER A 2 15.26 10.97 41.59
CA SER A 2 16.62 10.73 41.11
C SER A 2 16.60 10.84 39.59
N ARG A 3 17.22 11.90 39.07
CA ARG A 3 17.41 12.15 37.65
C ARG A 3 18.70 11.43 37.22
N THR A 4 18.60 10.49 36.28
CA THR A 4 19.77 9.93 35.60
C THR A 4 20.16 10.89 34.48
N VAL A 5 21.33 11.53 34.62
CA VAL A 5 21.95 12.37 33.59
C VAL A 5 22.93 11.48 32.83
N TYR A 6 22.70 11.28 31.54
CA TYR A 6 23.67 10.62 30.65
C TYR A 6 24.57 11.69 30.04
N THR A 7 25.84 11.74 30.47
CA THR A 7 26.89 12.52 29.81
C THR A 7 27.57 11.66 28.76
N MET A 8 27.43 12.04 27.49
CA MET A 8 28.12 11.43 26.36
C MET A 8 29.45 12.16 26.14
N SER A 9 30.56 11.49 26.46
CA SER A 9 31.92 11.96 26.25
C SER A 9 32.31 11.89 24.77
N ARG A 10 32.63 13.06 24.18
CA ARG A 10 33.22 13.22 22.83
C ARG A 10 34.74 13.09 22.92
N THR A 11 35.30 12.08 22.25
CA THR A 11 36.66 11.92 21.70
C THR A 11 36.72 10.45 21.27
N VAL A 12 36.94 10.05 20.02
CA VAL A 12 38.17 10.13 19.24
C VAL A 12 37.79 9.86 17.76
N TYR A 13 37.98 10.81 16.86
CA TYR A 13 38.09 10.55 15.42
C TYR A 13 39.08 11.57 14.84
N SER A 14 40.35 11.32 15.11
CA SER A 14 41.50 11.94 14.48
C SER A 14 42.45 10.78 14.19
N GLU A 15 43.14 10.78 13.05
CA GLU A 15 44.07 9.74 12.56
C GLU A 15 43.56 8.67 11.56
N PHE A 16 42.37 8.82 10.94
CA PHE A 16 42.00 8.01 9.74
C PHE A 16 41.67 8.82 8.48
N CYS A 17 41.77 10.14 8.53
CA CYS A 17 41.34 11.01 7.44
C CYS A 17 42.43 11.26 6.36
N LEU A 18 43.70 10.93 6.62
CA LEU A 18 44.80 11.39 5.76
C LEU A 18 45.33 10.36 4.73
N LEU A 19 44.85 9.11 4.76
CA LEU A 19 45.25 8.09 3.76
C LEU A 19 44.24 7.88 2.62
N SER A 20 43.02 8.43 2.72
CA SER A 20 42.00 8.32 1.67
C SER A 20 42.07 9.42 0.61
N PHE A 21 42.78 10.53 0.87
CA PHE A 21 42.85 11.66 -0.07
C PHE A 21 43.90 11.50 -1.17
N CYS A 22 44.88 10.61 -1.03
CA CYS A 22 45.89 10.37 -2.08
C CYS A 22 45.39 9.43 -3.20
N TYR A 23 44.45 8.52 -2.93
CA TYR A 23 43.96 7.58 -3.96
C TYR A 23 42.93 8.21 -4.91
N ALA A 24 42.23 9.26 -4.46
CA ALA A 24 41.21 9.96 -5.25
C ALA A 24 41.80 10.91 -6.32
N VAL A 25 43.02 11.44 -6.11
CA VAL A 25 43.64 12.39 -7.04
C VAL A 25 44.25 11.69 -8.26
N VAL A 26 44.69 10.44 -8.12
CA VAL A 26 45.33 9.70 -9.22
C VAL A 26 44.30 9.04 -10.17
N LEU A 27 43.09 8.75 -9.71
CA LEU A 27 42.01 8.24 -10.59
C LEU A 27 41.26 9.35 -11.34
N PHE A 28 41.30 10.60 -10.86
CA PHE A 28 40.68 11.74 -11.54
C PHE A 28 41.52 12.30 -12.71
N ALA A 29 42.80 11.97 -12.80
CA ALA A 29 43.70 12.45 -13.85
C ALA A 29 43.66 11.63 -15.15
N SER A 30 42.84 10.57 -15.23
CA SER A 30 42.73 9.68 -16.40
C SER A 30 41.46 9.87 -17.23
N ILE A 31 40.57 10.80 -16.88
CA ILE A 31 39.24 10.92 -17.54
C ILE A 31 39.06 12.29 -18.22
N PHE A 32 40.01 13.22 -18.10
CA PHE A 32 39.96 14.50 -18.80
C PHE A 32 40.67 14.42 -20.15
N SER A 33 40.03 13.76 -21.13
CA SER A 33 40.32 13.97 -22.55
C SER A 33 39.38 15.05 -23.09
N PRO A 34 39.86 16.27 -23.39
CA PRO A 34 39.06 17.29 -24.04
C PRO A 34 39.22 17.16 -25.56
N GLY A 35 38.11 16.94 -26.25
CA GLY A 35 38.06 16.75 -27.70
C GLY A 35 37.86 15.27 -28.01
N LEU A 36 36.82 14.85 -28.72
CA LEU A 36 36.23 15.49 -29.86
C LEU A 36 34.76 15.09 -29.94
N CYS A 37 33.92 16.12 -30.00
CA CYS A 37 32.62 16.18 -30.66
C CYS A 37 31.75 14.94 -30.54
N ILE A 38 30.70 15.09 -29.72
CA ILE A 38 29.42 14.48 -29.99
C ILE A 38 29.10 14.86 -31.45
N VAL A 39 29.37 13.95 -32.40
CA VAL A 39 28.67 14.02 -33.68
C VAL A 39 27.26 13.65 -33.29
N GLU A 40 26.43 14.69 -33.18
CA GLU A 40 24.99 14.56 -33.20
C GLU A 40 24.65 14.00 -34.58
N THR A 41 24.83 12.69 -34.74
CA THR A 41 24.09 11.98 -35.77
C THR A 41 22.66 12.10 -35.32
N ASN A 42 21.96 13.08 -35.88
CA ASN A 42 20.55 12.96 -36.19
C ASN A 42 20.42 11.67 -36.99
N LEU A 43 20.43 10.53 -36.30
CA LEU A 43 19.85 9.32 -36.82
C LEU A 43 18.37 9.61 -36.72
N GLU A 44 17.87 10.30 -37.74
CA GLU A 44 16.47 10.29 -38.12
C GLU A 44 16.14 8.82 -38.37
N LEU A 45 15.88 8.09 -37.27
CA LEU A 45 15.14 6.85 -37.34
C LEU A 45 13.81 7.28 -37.97
N PRO A 46 13.45 6.75 -39.15
CA PRO A 46 12.15 7.07 -39.70
C PRO A 46 11.12 6.68 -38.65
N CYS A 47 10.39 7.65 -38.11
CA CYS A 47 9.26 7.43 -37.20
C CYS A 47 8.10 6.65 -37.88
N ASN A 48 8.37 6.02 -39.02
CA ASN A 48 7.45 5.31 -39.88
C ASN A 48 7.50 3.79 -39.67
N VAL A 49 8.23 3.30 -38.66
CA VAL A 49 8.18 1.90 -38.23
C VAL A 49 7.18 1.78 -37.09
N THR A 50 5.90 1.73 -37.44
CA THR A 50 4.86 1.32 -36.49
C THR A 50 4.93 -0.20 -36.37
N SER A 51 5.76 -0.71 -35.47
CA SER A 51 5.66 -2.12 -35.08
C SER A 51 4.35 -2.30 -34.33
N THR A 52 3.36 -2.91 -34.97
CA THR A 52 2.13 -3.34 -34.31
C THR A 52 2.43 -4.53 -33.43
N GLU A 53 2.96 -4.27 -32.24
CA GLU A 53 3.01 -5.25 -31.17
C GLU A 53 1.62 -5.37 -30.56
N SER A 54 0.97 -6.51 -30.77
CA SER A 54 -0.33 -6.80 -30.17
C SER A 54 -0.11 -7.36 -28.76
N VAL A 55 -0.58 -6.63 -27.76
CA VAL A 55 -0.60 -7.13 -26.38
C VAL A 55 -1.81 -8.05 -26.22
N HIS A 56 -1.56 -9.34 -26.07
CA HIS A 56 -2.62 -10.29 -25.74
C HIS A 56 -2.96 -10.17 -24.25
N ILE A 57 -4.12 -9.59 -23.94
CA ILE A 57 -4.61 -9.43 -22.57
C ILE A 57 -5.69 -10.47 -22.31
N SER A 58 -5.40 -11.44 -21.43
CA SER A 58 -6.38 -12.40 -20.93
C SER A 58 -7.03 -11.88 -19.65
N PHE A 59 -8.36 -11.92 -19.59
CA PHE A 59 -9.13 -11.56 -18.38
C PHE A 59 -9.79 -12.80 -17.77
N THR A 60 -9.81 -12.89 -16.44
CA THR A 60 -10.57 -13.89 -15.69
C THR A 60 -11.35 -13.19 -14.58
N THR A 61 -12.59 -13.61 -14.37
CA THR A 61 -13.46 -13.11 -13.30
C THR A 61 -13.86 -14.26 -12.39
N GLN A 62 -13.94 -13.99 -11.09
CA GLN A 62 -14.41 -14.95 -10.09
C GLN A 62 -15.21 -14.18 -9.04
N ILE A 63 -16.42 -14.66 -8.73
CA ILE A 63 -17.22 -14.11 -7.63
C ILE A 63 -16.68 -14.73 -6.34
N VAL A 64 -16.22 -13.88 -5.42
CA VAL A 64 -15.68 -14.36 -4.14
C VAL A 64 -16.78 -14.30 -3.10
N LYS A 65 -17.16 -15.47 -2.58
CA LYS A 65 -18.20 -15.55 -1.55
C LYS A 65 -17.68 -14.90 -0.28
N ASN A 66 -18.55 -14.13 0.39
CA ASN A 66 -18.31 -13.52 1.71
C ASN A 66 -17.29 -12.37 1.76
N GLU A 67 -16.81 -11.90 0.62
CA GLU A 67 -15.98 -10.70 0.55
C GLU A 67 -16.82 -9.48 0.16
N PHE A 68 -16.60 -8.39 0.88
CA PHE A 68 -17.35 -7.15 0.73
C PHE A 68 -16.45 -5.93 0.71
N ILE A 69 -16.71 -5.03 -0.22
CA ILE A 69 -16.07 -3.73 -0.29
C ILE A 69 -16.89 -2.75 0.57
N VAL A 70 -16.34 -2.36 1.71
CA VAL A 70 -16.90 -1.34 2.59
C VAL A 70 -16.35 0.01 2.16
N THR A 71 -17.22 0.90 1.69
CA THR A 71 -16.87 2.27 1.30
C THR A 71 -17.25 3.23 2.42
N PHE A 72 -16.33 4.14 2.77
CA PHE A 72 -16.50 5.17 3.79
C PHE A 72 -16.85 6.51 3.15
N ARG A 73 -17.40 7.43 3.95
CA ARG A 73 -17.76 8.79 3.50
C ARG A 73 -16.55 9.73 3.28
N GLY A 74 -15.35 9.30 3.68
CA GLY A 74 -14.14 10.11 3.58
C GLY A 74 -12.88 9.24 3.58
N TYR A 75 -11.74 9.89 3.45
CA TYR A 75 -10.44 9.23 3.43
C TYR A 75 -9.88 9.10 4.85
N TYR A 76 -9.69 7.87 5.30
CA TYR A 76 -9.22 7.56 6.64
C TYR A 76 -8.00 6.66 6.59
N LYS A 77 -7.13 6.72 7.60
CA LYS A 77 -6.02 5.75 7.76
C LYS A 77 -6.58 4.36 8.12
N ALA A 78 -5.84 3.30 7.80
CA ALA A 78 -6.24 1.91 8.04
C ALA A 78 -6.72 1.67 9.49
N ALA A 79 -6.00 2.21 10.48
CA ALA A 79 -6.37 2.08 11.89
C ALA A 79 -7.75 2.70 12.23
N ALA A 80 -8.14 3.79 11.57
CA ALA A 80 -9.46 4.40 11.79
C ALA A 80 -10.57 3.59 11.11
N ARG A 81 -10.34 3.14 9.88
CA ARG A 81 -11.28 2.30 9.13
C ARG A 81 -11.57 0.98 9.86
N SER A 82 -10.51 0.35 10.37
CA SER A 82 -10.62 -0.86 11.20
C SER A 82 -11.48 -0.64 12.44
N ARG A 83 -11.34 0.50 13.14
CA ARG A 83 -12.20 0.84 14.27
C ARG A 83 -13.65 1.08 13.89
N TYR A 84 -13.93 1.68 12.72
CA TYR A 84 -15.30 1.91 12.27
C TYR A 84 -16.00 0.60 11.93
N ILE A 85 -15.32 -0.31 11.23
CA ILE A 85 -15.85 -1.65 10.94
C ILE A 85 -16.05 -2.42 12.24
N ALA A 86 -15.06 -2.39 13.14
CA ALA A 86 -15.16 -3.03 14.44
C ALA A 86 -16.34 -2.49 15.25
N ALA A 87 -16.53 -1.17 15.31
CA ALA A 87 -17.63 -0.56 16.02
C ALA A 87 -19.00 -0.93 15.45
N ALA A 88 -19.10 -1.05 14.11
CA ALA A 88 -20.33 -1.44 13.44
C ALA A 88 -20.71 -2.91 13.69
N LEU A 89 -19.71 -3.81 13.74
CA LEU A 89 -19.92 -5.24 13.93
C LEU A 89 -19.81 -5.68 15.41
N ASN A 90 -19.54 -4.76 16.32
CA ASN A 90 -19.36 -5.11 17.73
C ASN A 90 -20.70 -5.50 18.37
N GLY A 91 -20.73 -6.67 19.02
CA GLY A 91 -21.92 -7.16 19.69
C GLY A 91 -23.00 -7.71 18.76
N SER A 92 -22.68 -7.99 17.50
CA SER A 92 -23.59 -8.70 16.60
C SER A 92 -23.58 -10.19 16.90
N ASP A 93 -24.76 -10.79 17.09
CA ASP A 93 -24.90 -12.25 17.23
C ASP A 93 -24.84 -12.97 15.87
N SER A 94 -24.98 -12.25 14.76
CA SER A 94 -25.01 -12.80 13.39
C SER A 94 -23.64 -13.04 12.78
N VAL A 95 -22.58 -12.39 13.28
CA VAL A 95 -21.20 -12.50 12.76
C VAL A 95 -20.34 -13.36 13.68
N LEU A 96 -19.87 -14.51 13.17
CA LEU A 96 -18.92 -15.38 13.86
C LEU A 96 -17.51 -14.79 13.86
N ARG A 97 -17.07 -14.33 12.68
CA ARG A 97 -15.73 -13.78 12.48
C ARG A 97 -15.77 -12.78 11.35
N TRP A 98 -14.94 -11.74 11.45
CA TRP A 98 -14.68 -10.85 10.34
C TRP A 98 -13.21 -10.45 10.32
N GLU A 99 -12.70 -10.17 9.12
CA GLU A 99 -11.34 -9.68 8.95
C GLU A 99 -11.24 -8.70 7.78
N ILE A 100 -10.34 -7.73 7.88
CA ILE A 100 -10.01 -6.82 6.78
C ILE A 100 -8.89 -7.45 5.96
N LEU A 101 -9.13 -7.64 4.67
CA LEU A 101 -8.13 -8.21 3.77
C LEU A 101 -7.01 -7.19 3.49
N PRO A 102 -5.74 -7.58 3.65
CA PRO A 102 -4.62 -6.67 3.52
C PRO A 102 -4.38 -6.26 2.05
N ARG A 103 -4.11 -4.98 1.85
CA ARG A 103 -3.78 -4.42 0.53
C ARG A 103 -2.30 -4.59 0.26
N ARG A 104 -1.94 -5.41 -0.74
CA ARG A 104 -0.56 -5.53 -1.25
C ARG A 104 -0.32 -4.50 -2.35
N ASN A 105 -0.25 -3.22 -1.99
CA ASN A 105 0.11 -2.18 -2.96
C ASN A 105 1.06 -1.13 -2.33
N PRO A 106 1.81 -0.36 -3.14
CA PRO A 106 2.74 0.66 -2.65
C PRO A 106 2.08 1.82 -1.87
N ALA A 107 0.76 1.97 -2.00
CA ALA A 107 -0.01 3.06 -1.43
C ALA A 107 -0.79 2.67 -0.16
N ALA A 108 -0.51 1.51 0.44
CA ALA A 108 -1.26 0.96 1.56
C ALA A 108 -1.27 1.88 2.80
N GLU A 109 -0.20 2.66 2.99
CA GLU A 109 -0.04 3.61 4.10
C GLU A 109 -0.83 4.91 3.93
N HIS A 110 -1.37 5.17 2.73
CA HIS A 110 -2.15 6.36 2.48
C HIS A 110 -3.61 6.21 2.97
N PRO A 111 -4.26 7.34 3.33
CA PRO A 111 -5.69 7.34 3.58
C PRO A 111 -6.47 6.77 2.39
N SER A 112 -7.49 5.98 2.69
CA SER A 112 -8.39 5.38 1.70
C SER A 112 -9.83 5.56 2.15
N ASP A 113 -10.73 5.50 1.19
CA ASP A 113 -12.18 5.54 1.35
C ASP A 113 -12.82 4.15 1.26
N PHE A 114 -12.06 3.06 1.19
CA PHE A 114 -12.59 1.70 1.21
C PHE A 114 -11.63 0.71 1.87
N ASP A 115 -12.19 -0.43 2.30
CA ASP A 115 -11.47 -1.66 2.63
C ASP A 115 -12.30 -2.87 2.15
N VAL A 116 -11.64 -4.03 1.98
CA VAL A 116 -12.32 -5.30 1.70
C VAL A 116 -12.40 -6.08 3.00
N VAL A 117 -13.59 -6.58 3.33
CA VAL A 117 -13.89 -7.31 4.56
C VAL A 117 -14.40 -8.69 4.20
N LEU A 118 -13.83 -9.72 4.82
CA LEU A 118 -14.38 -11.07 4.82
C LEU A 118 -15.32 -11.19 6.03
N LEU A 119 -16.56 -11.63 5.79
CA LEU A 119 -17.57 -11.85 6.84
C LEU A 119 -17.93 -13.33 6.93
N GLU A 120 -17.82 -13.92 8.12
CA GLU A 120 -18.28 -15.27 8.41
C GLU A 120 -19.51 -15.19 9.30
N GLU A 121 -20.63 -15.65 8.78
CA GLU A 121 -21.94 -15.57 9.41
C GLU A 121 -22.30 -16.87 10.13
N VAL A 122 -23.12 -16.77 11.18
CA VAL A 122 -23.71 -17.93 11.83
C VAL A 122 -24.68 -18.59 10.85
N GLN A 123 -24.48 -19.89 10.58
CA GLN A 123 -25.49 -20.68 9.87
C GLN A 123 -26.65 -20.97 10.82
N THR A 124 -27.76 -20.24 10.67
CA THR A 124 -29.01 -20.53 11.35
C THR A 124 -29.91 -21.38 10.45
N ASP A 125 -30.80 -22.16 11.08
CA ASP A 125 -31.72 -23.09 10.41
C ASP A 125 -32.72 -22.36 9.48
N ASP A 126 -32.92 -21.07 9.69
CA ASP A 126 -33.75 -20.16 8.86
C ASP A 126 -33.05 -19.71 7.56
N GLY A 127 -31.81 -20.18 7.32
CA GLY A 127 -31.04 -19.97 6.09
C GLY A 127 -29.98 -18.88 6.22
N ALA A 128 -28.79 -19.13 5.67
CA ALA A 128 -27.63 -18.24 5.73
C ALA A 128 -27.85 -16.84 5.13
N SER A 129 -28.95 -16.60 4.40
CA SER A 129 -29.24 -15.29 3.79
C SER A 129 -29.68 -14.23 4.79
N SER A 130 -30.36 -14.58 5.89
CA SER A 130 -30.86 -13.60 6.86
C SER A 130 -29.73 -13.02 7.71
N ALA A 131 -28.85 -13.88 8.24
CA ALA A 131 -27.67 -13.46 9.02
C ALA A 131 -26.73 -12.55 8.21
N ARG A 132 -26.64 -12.79 6.90
CA ARG A 132 -25.92 -11.91 5.95
C ARG A 132 -26.52 -10.53 5.89
N GLU A 133 -27.82 -10.44 5.63
CA GLU A 133 -28.51 -9.16 5.50
C GLU A 133 -28.39 -8.35 6.80
N ASP A 134 -28.53 -8.98 7.95
CA ASP A 134 -28.35 -8.35 9.26
C ASP A 134 -26.94 -7.77 9.42
N SER A 135 -25.91 -8.56 9.10
CA SER A 135 -24.51 -8.14 9.16
C SER A 135 -24.21 -6.94 8.24
N LEU A 136 -24.83 -6.90 7.06
CA LEU A 136 -24.71 -5.80 6.11
C LEU A 136 -25.46 -4.55 6.58
N ASN A 137 -26.63 -4.72 7.20
CA ASN A 137 -27.40 -3.63 7.76
C ASN A 137 -26.63 -2.95 8.90
N LEU A 138 -26.01 -3.72 9.79
CA LEU A 138 -25.16 -3.19 10.87
C LEU A 138 -24.01 -2.31 10.35
N LEU A 139 -23.36 -2.73 9.26
CA LEU A 139 -22.34 -1.91 8.61
C LEU A 139 -22.92 -0.60 8.06
N LEU A 140 -24.12 -0.63 7.48
CA LEU A 140 -24.77 0.55 6.91
C LEU A 140 -25.31 1.53 7.96
N GLU A 141 -25.60 1.07 9.18
CA GLU A 141 -26.02 1.90 10.31
C GLU A 141 -24.87 2.81 10.82
N HIS A 142 -23.62 2.42 10.61
CA HIS A 142 -22.48 3.22 11.05
C HIS A 142 -22.39 4.55 10.25
N PRO A 143 -22.35 5.72 10.91
CA PRO A 143 -22.52 7.03 10.25
C PRO A 143 -21.44 7.37 9.23
N LEU A 144 -20.25 6.78 9.35
CA LEU A 144 -19.12 7.01 8.45
C LEU A 144 -19.01 5.97 7.33
N ILE A 145 -19.79 4.89 7.38
CA ILE A 145 -19.90 3.93 6.28
C ILE A 145 -20.94 4.47 5.30
N ARG A 146 -20.65 4.35 4.01
CA ARG A 146 -21.48 4.87 2.92
C ARG A 146 -22.18 3.74 2.17
N ARG A 147 -21.47 2.65 1.88
CA ARG A 147 -21.97 1.56 1.05
C ARG A 147 -21.18 0.28 1.34
N VAL A 148 -21.84 -0.86 1.19
CA VAL A 148 -21.21 -2.18 1.21
C VAL A 148 -21.61 -2.91 -0.08
N THR A 149 -20.66 -3.48 -0.82
CA THR A 149 -20.92 -4.23 -2.06
C THR A 149 -20.18 -5.56 -2.09
N PRO A 150 -20.77 -6.66 -2.60
CA PRO A 150 -20.05 -7.91 -2.79
C PRO A 150 -18.93 -7.76 -3.85
N GLN A 151 -17.86 -8.55 -3.72
CA GLN A 151 -16.73 -8.59 -4.65
C GLN A 151 -16.93 -9.56 -5.83
#